data_AF-A0A699L312-F1
#
_entry.id   AF-A0A699L312-F1
#
_cell.length_a   1.000
_cell.length_b   1.000
_cell.length_c   1.000
_cell.angle_alpha   90.00
_cell.angle_beta   90.00
_cell.angle_gamma   90.00
#
_symmetry.space_group_name_H-M   'P 1'
#
loop_
_entity.id
_entity.type
_entity.pdbx_description
1 polymer ?
#
loop_
_entity_poly.entity_id
_entity_poly.type
_entity_poly.pdbx_seq_one_letter_code
_entity_poly.pdbx_strand_id
1 'polypeptide(L)'
;PEWKWDNIMMDFVTKLPKLSQGYDTIWVIVDRLTKSTIFMPMRETDPLDKLARIYLKEVVTKHGIPVSIICDRDPRFSSNFWKSLQKALGTSLDMMQETMERIIQIKQRIQTARDRQESYAYLKRKPMEFQVGDKVMLKVLPWKGVVRFGKRGKLNPRYVGPFKVLKKVGAIVYKLELP
;
A
#
# COMPACT_ATOMS: atom_id res chain seq x y z
N PRO A 1 2.94 5.97 0.18
CA PRO A 1 3.00 5.96 -1.29
C PRO A 1 3.57 4.63 -1.77
N GLU A 2 2.92 3.95 -2.73
CA GLU A 2 3.40 2.67 -3.28
C GLU A 2 4.31 2.87 -4.49
N TRP A 3 4.02 3.88 -5.33
CA TRP A 3 4.86 4.23 -6.48
C TRP A 3 5.29 5.71 -6.47
N LYS A 4 6.35 6.00 -7.24
CA LYS A 4 6.86 7.38 -7.43
C LYS A 4 5.77 8.22 -8.08
N TRP A 5 5.61 9.47 -7.63
CA TRP A 5 4.63 10.43 -8.15
C TRP A 5 3.15 10.08 -7.95
N ASP A 6 2.82 8.98 -7.26
CA ASP A 6 1.43 8.66 -6.91
C ASP A 6 0.85 9.64 -5.89
N ASN A 7 1.68 10.14 -4.97
CA ASN A 7 1.23 10.98 -3.87
C ASN A 7 2.11 12.22 -3.85
N ILE A 8 1.53 13.36 -4.23
CA ILE A 8 2.27 14.61 -4.35
C ILE A 8 1.79 15.64 -3.34
N MET A 9 2.70 16.52 -2.96
CA MET A 9 2.42 17.70 -2.14
C MET A 9 2.67 18.94 -2.99
N MET A 10 1.76 19.90 -2.95
CA MET A 10 1.89 21.17 -3.65
C MET A 10 1.87 22.32 -2.66
N ASP A 11 2.73 23.31 -2.90
CA ASP A 11 2.84 24.50 -2.06
C ASP A 11 3.32 25.70 -2.89
N PHE A 12 3.02 26.91 -2.43
CA PHE A 12 3.48 28.16 -3.05
C PHE A 12 4.37 28.95 -2.10
N VAL A 13 5.58 29.23 -2.53
CA VAL A 13 6.46 30.20 -1.86
C VAL A 13 6.22 31.57 -2.49
N THR A 14 5.48 32.43 -1.80
CA THR A 14 5.05 33.76 -2.26
C THR A 14 5.93 34.88 -1.73
N LYS A 15 5.64 36.13 -2.15
CA LYS A 15 6.29 37.36 -1.67
C LYS A 15 7.81 37.36 -1.83
N LEU A 16 8.31 36.71 -2.88
CA LEU A 16 9.74 36.75 -3.20
C LEU A 16 10.10 38.09 -3.87
N PRO A 17 11.36 38.53 -3.76
CA PRO A 17 11.83 39.69 -4.52
C PRO A 17 11.57 39.48 -6.01
N LYS A 18 10.94 40.47 -6.65
CA LYS A 18 10.63 40.40 -8.09
C LYS A 18 11.93 40.28 -8.88
N LEU A 19 12.05 39.19 -9.65
CA LEU A 19 13.13 39.06 -10.63
C LEU A 19 12.91 40.03 -11.79
N SER A 20 13.95 40.25 -12.61
CA SER A 20 13.89 41.08 -13.82
C SER A 20 12.79 40.65 -14.81
N GLN A 21 12.41 39.36 -14.80
CA GLN A 21 11.33 38.80 -15.60
C GLN A 21 9.94 38.94 -14.96
N GLY A 22 9.85 39.54 -13.77
CA GLY A 22 8.60 39.82 -13.05
C GLY A 22 8.04 38.66 -12.22
N TYR A 23 8.76 37.54 -12.09
CA TYR A 23 8.39 36.43 -11.21
C TYR A 23 8.59 36.80 -9.73
N ASP A 24 7.59 36.50 -8.90
CA ASP A 24 7.54 36.79 -7.46
C ASP A 24 7.08 35.60 -6.62
N THR A 25 6.77 34.45 -7.24
CA THR A 25 6.31 33.24 -6.56
C THR A 25 6.96 32.00 -7.16
N ILE A 26 7.25 31.02 -6.31
CA ILE A 26 7.68 29.67 -6.74
C ILE A 26 6.59 28.68 -6.38
N TRP A 27 6.11 27.94 -7.36
CA TRP A 27 5.27 26.77 -7.15
C TRP A 27 6.15 25.54 -6.94
N VAL A 28 5.99 24.92 -5.78
CA VAL A 28 6.72 23.72 -5.38
C VAL A 28 5.79 22.52 -5.48
N ILE A 29 6.25 21.47 -6.17
CA ILE A 29 5.56 20.17 -6.22
C ILE A 29 6.54 19.09 -5.78
N VAL A 30 6.18 18.35 -4.74
CA VAL A 30 7.03 17.36 -4.10
C VAL A 30 6.41 15.99 -4.21
N ASP A 31 7.16 15.02 -4.76
CA ASP A 31 6.81 13.61 -4.64
C ASP A 31 7.04 13.14 -3.19
N ARG A 32 5.98 12.65 -2.54
CA ARG A 32 6.06 12.24 -1.14
C ARG A 32 6.93 11.00 -0.93
N LEU A 33 7.08 10.16 -1.96
CA LEU A 33 7.90 8.93 -1.88
C LEU A 33 9.39 9.24 -2.03
N THR A 34 9.80 9.75 -3.19
CA THR A 34 11.21 9.97 -3.53
C THR A 34 11.77 11.27 -2.98
N LYS A 35 10.91 12.18 -2.50
CA LYS A 35 11.26 13.56 -2.13
C LYS A 35 11.79 14.40 -3.30
N SER A 36 11.63 13.92 -4.53
CA SER A 36 11.93 14.71 -5.72
C SER A 36 11.01 15.93 -5.79
N THR A 37 11.57 17.09 -6.12
CA THR A 37 10.86 18.36 -6.16
C THR A 37 10.92 18.99 -7.54
N ILE A 38 9.80 19.59 -7.95
CA ILE A 38 9.70 20.46 -9.12
C ILE A 38 9.47 21.88 -8.62
N PHE A 39 10.31 22.81 -9.07
CA PHE A 39 10.20 24.23 -8.79
C PHE A 39 9.82 24.96 -10.07
N MET A 40 8.70 25.68 -10.05
CA MET A 40 8.22 26.43 -11.21
C MET A 40 8.10 27.90 -10.84
N PRO A 41 8.82 28.80 -11.53
CA PRO A 41 8.65 30.23 -11.33
C PRO A 41 7.30 30.68 -11.89
N MET A 42 6.58 31.49 -11.13
CA MET A 42 5.30 32.06 -11.52
C MET A 42 5.11 33.46 -10.94
N ARG A 43 4.06 34.12 -11.41
CA ARG A 43 3.63 35.41 -10.87
C ARG A 43 2.39 35.21 -10.01
N GLU A 44 2.25 35.94 -8.91
CA GLU A 44 1.03 35.90 -8.08
C GLU A 44 -0.22 36.25 -8.91
N THR A 45 -0.07 37.09 -9.93
CA THR A 45 -1.13 37.53 -10.84
C THR A 45 -1.37 36.61 -12.02
N ASP A 46 -0.62 35.51 -12.17
CA ASP A 46 -0.83 34.59 -13.29
C ASP A 46 -2.23 33.94 -13.21
N PRO A 47 -2.96 33.85 -14.34
CA PRO A 47 -4.27 33.26 -14.36
C PRO A 47 -4.21 31.76 -14.05
N LEU A 48 -5.22 31.25 -13.35
CA LEU A 48 -5.28 29.85 -12.91
C LEU A 48 -5.29 28.86 -14.07
N ASP A 49 -5.87 29.23 -15.22
CA ASP A 49 -5.84 28.41 -16.45
C ASP A 49 -4.41 28.17 -16.95
N LYS A 50 -3.54 29.17 -16.81
CA LYS A 50 -2.12 29.03 -17.17
C LYS A 50 -1.44 28.06 -16.21
N LEU A 51 -1.73 28.13 -14.91
CA LEU A 51 -1.19 27.20 -13.91
C LEU A 51 -1.64 25.77 -14.18
N ALA A 52 -2.92 25.56 -14.50
CA ALA A 52 -3.46 24.25 -14.86
C ALA A 52 -2.71 23.65 -16.06
N ARG A 53 -2.49 24.44 -17.11
CA ARG A 53 -1.74 24.01 -18.30
C ARG A 53 -0.29 23.65 -17.99
N ILE A 54 0.38 24.47 -17.17
CA ILE A 54 1.76 24.20 -16.74
C ILE A 54 1.81 22.89 -15.95
N TYR A 55 0.89 22.68 -15.01
CA TYR A 55 0.82 21.44 -14.24
C TYR A 55 0.63 20.20 -15.13
N LEU A 56 -0.25 20.27 -16.12
CA LEU A 56 -0.45 19.16 -17.06
C LEU A 56 0.82 18.86 -17.85
N LYS A 57 1.50 19.89 -18.33
CA LYS A 57 2.72 19.75 -19.11
C LYS A 57 3.88 19.21 -18.29
N GLU A 58 4.06 19.71 -17.07
CA GLU A 58 5.26 19.43 -16.28
C GLU A 58 5.09 18.22 -15.36
N VAL A 59 3.88 17.96 -14.85
CA VAL A 59 3.62 16.84 -13.93
C VAL A 59 2.95 15.70 -14.68
N VAL A 60 1.75 15.94 -15.23
CA VAL A 60 0.94 14.83 -15.78
C VAL A 60 1.58 14.19 -16.99
N THR A 61 2.15 14.99 -17.90
CA THR A 61 2.79 14.48 -19.12
C THR A 61 4.08 13.71 -18.82
N LYS A 62 4.82 14.09 -17.77
CA LYS A 62 6.13 13.49 -17.44
C LYS A 62 6.04 12.32 -16.46
N HIS A 63 5.10 12.40 -15.53
CA HIS A 63 5.02 11.51 -14.37
C HIS A 63 3.69 10.75 -14.27
N GLY A 64 2.70 11.11 -15.07
CA GLY A 64 1.35 10.55 -15.01
C GLY A 64 0.43 11.30 -14.05
N ILE A 65 -0.81 10.82 -13.93
CA ILE A 65 -1.82 11.42 -13.06
C ILE A 65 -1.59 10.91 -11.63
N PRO A 66 -1.35 11.78 -10.65
CA PRO A 66 -1.17 11.36 -9.26
C PRO A 66 -2.48 10.81 -8.68
N VAL A 67 -2.36 9.83 -7.80
CA VAL A 67 -3.47 9.22 -7.06
C VAL A 67 -3.98 10.16 -5.96
N SER A 68 -3.08 10.90 -5.31
CA SER A 68 -3.46 11.90 -4.30
C SER A 68 -2.61 13.16 -4.40
N ILE A 69 -3.26 14.30 -4.17
CA ILE A 69 -2.64 15.61 -4.10
C ILE A 69 -2.96 16.20 -2.73
N ILE A 70 -1.92 16.59 -2.00
CA ILE A 70 -2.05 17.33 -0.76
C ILE A 70 -1.58 18.74 -1.03
N CYS A 71 -2.51 19.67 -0.94
CA CYS A 71 -2.25 21.11 -0.99
C CYS A 71 -2.60 21.70 0.38
N ASP A 72 -1.95 22.81 0.70
CA ASP A 72 -2.31 23.61 1.85
C ASP A 72 -3.65 24.33 1.62
N ARG A 73 -4.08 25.15 2.59
CA ARG A 73 -5.34 25.91 2.49
C ARG A 73 -5.16 27.23 1.73
N ASP A 74 -4.19 27.31 0.82
CA ASP A 74 -4.03 28.51 0.00
C ASP A 74 -5.31 28.75 -0.82
N PRO A 75 -5.87 29.97 -0.80
CA PRO A 75 -7.07 30.31 -1.56
C PRO A 75 -7.01 29.92 -3.03
N ARG A 76 -5.81 29.95 -3.64
CA ARG A 76 -5.58 29.58 -5.04
C ARG A 76 -5.86 28.11 -5.31
N PHE A 77 -5.60 27.21 -4.36
CA PHE A 77 -6.01 25.81 -4.49
C PHE A 77 -7.50 25.60 -4.21
N SER A 78 -8.11 26.39 -3.31
CA SER A 78 -9.57 26.34 -3.11
C SER A 78 -10.40 27.06 -4.19
N SER A 79 -9.73 27.73 -5.14
CA SER A 79 -10.36 28.54 -6.18
C SER A 79 -10.77 27.72 -7.43
N ASN A 80 -11.06 28.41 -8.55
CA ASN A 80 -11.37 27.83 -9.85
C ASN A 80 -10.21 27.02 -10.49
N PHE A 81 -9.06 26.90 -9.83
CA PHE A 81 -7.92 26.11 -10.33
C PHE A 81 -8.33 24.68 -10.67
N TRP A 82 -9.00 23.97 -9.75
CA TRP A 82 -9.43 22.58 -10.00
C TRP A 82 -10.41 22.48 -11.16
N LYS A 83 -11.35 23.42 -11.29
CA LYS A 83 -12.28 23.48 -12.43
C LYS A 83 -11.53 23.67 -13.75
N SER A 84 -10.53 24.55 -13.75
CA SER A 84 -9.69 24.85 -14.92
C SER A 84 -8.82 23.66 -15.30
N LEU A 85 -8.26 22.97 -14.31
CA LEU A 85 -7.48 21.76 -14.49
C LEU A 85 -8.32 20.63 -15.09
N GLN A 86 -9.52 20.40 -14.57
CA GLN A 86 -10.45 19.41 -15.08
C GLN A 86 -10.89 19.72 -16.51
N LYS A 87 -11.21 20.99 -16.80
CA LYS A 87 -11.51 21.45 -18.15
C LYS A 87 -10.34 21.21 -19.11
N ALA A 88 -9.11 21.49 -18.68
CA ALA A 88 -7.90 21.28 -19.47
C ALA A 88 -7.56 19.80 -19.67
N LEU A 89 -7.94 18.93 -18.74
CA LEU A 89 -7.85 17.47 -18.87
C LEU A 89 -8.90 16.88 -19.83
N GLY A 90 -9.89 17.66 -20.25
CA GLY A 90 -10.96 17.21 -21.15
C GLY A 90 -11.97 16.28 -20.47
N THR A 91 -11.89 16.12 -19.15
CA THR A 91 -12.80 15.28 -18.36
C THR A 91 -13.93 16.16 -17.83
N SER A 92 -15.18 15.88 -18.21
CA SER A 92 -16.32 16.46 -17.48
C SER A 92 -16.26 15.99 -16.03
N LEU A 93 -16.63 16.87 -15.09
CA LEU A 93 -16.64 16.57 -13.65
C LEU A 93 -17.42 15.28 -13.36
N ASP A 94 -18.50 15.06 -14.10
CA ASP A 94 -19.38 13.89 -13.98
C ASP A 94 -18.66 12.58 -14.29
N MET A 95 -17.83 12.55 -15.35
CA MET A 95 -17.05 11.35 -15.72
C MET A 95 -15.99 11.00 -14.67
N MET A 96 -15.39 12.00 -14.02
CA MET A 96 -14.43 11.76 -12.94
C MET A 96 -15.12 11.25 -11.67
N GLN A 97 -16.29 11.79 -11.33
CA GLN A 97 -17.06 11.29 -10.20
C GLN A 97 -17.47 9.84 -10.43
N GLU A 98 -18.00 9.52 -11.61
CA GLU A 98 -18.42 8.16 -11.96
C GLU A 98 -17.24 7.17 -11.96
N THR A 99 -16.08 7.57 -12.49
CA THR A 99 -14.88 6.71 -12.48
C THR A 99 -14.33 6.51 -11.07
N MET A 100 -14.35 7.54 -10.22
CA MET A 100 -13.95 7.42 -8.81
C MET A 100 -14.88 6.49 -8.02
N GLU A 101 -16.20 6.61 -8.23
CA GLU A 101 -17.18 5.70 -7.63
C GLU A 101 -16.94 4.25 -8.05
N ARG A 102 -16.66 4.01 -9.34
CA ARG A 102 -16.29 2.67 -9.85
C ARG A 102 -15.00 2.16 -9.22
N ILE A 103 -13.97 3.00 -9.06
CA ILE A 103 -12.71 2.61 -8.39
C ILE A 103 -12.97 2.22 -6.93
N ILE A 104 -13.80 2.98 -6.21
CA ILE A 104 -14.18 2.68 -4.82
C ILE A 104 -14.89 1.33 -4.76
N GLN A 105 -15.86 1.07 -5.65
CA GLN A 105 -16.56 -0.20 -5.72
C GLN A 105 -15.61 -1.37 -6.01
N ILE A 106 -14.65 -1.20 -6.93
CA ILE A 106 -13.66 -2.24 -7.24
C ILE A 106 -12.80 -2.56 -6.00
N LYS A 107 -12.32 -1.54 -5.29
CA LYS A 107 -11.54 -1.73 -4.05
C LYS A 107 -12.34 -2.48 -3.00
N GLN A 108 -13.61 -2.13 -2.78
CA GLN A 108 -14.49 -2.83 -1.84
C GLN A 108 -14.70 -4.30 -2.22
N ARG A 109 -14.90 -4.59 -3.52
CA ARG A 109 -15.05 -5.97 -4.02
C ARG A 109 -13.78 -6.80 -3.82
N ILE A 110 -12.61 -6.22 -4.06
CA ILE A 110 -11.32 -6.88 -3.82
C ILE A 110 -11.14 -7.18 -2.34
N GLN A 111 -11.43 -6.23 -1.46
CA GLN A 111 -11.34 -6.43 -0.01
C GLN A 111 -12.28 -7.53 0.46
N THR A 112 -13.54 -7.48 0.04
CA THR A 112 -14.54 -8.52 0.37
C THR A 112 -14.11 -9.90 -0.12
N ALA A 113 -13.49 -10.00 -1.30
CA ALA A 113 -12.96 -11.26 -1.81
C ALA A 113 -11.80 -11.79 -0.96
N ARG A 114 -10.90 -10.90 -0.52
CA ARG A 114 -9.80 -11.25 0.40
C ARG A 114 -10.33 -11.75 1.74
N ASP A 115 -11.28 -11.04 2.35
CA ASP A 115 -11.89 -11.43 3.64
C ASP A 115 -12.59 -12.81 3.53
N ARG A 116 -13.23 -13.11 2.39
CA ARG A 116 -13.79 -14.44 2.10
C ARG A 116 -12.70 -15.52 2.04
N GLN A 117 -11.58 -15.26 1.40
CA GLN A 117 -10.46 -16.21 1.36
C GLN A 117 -9.88 -16.45 2.75
N GLU A 118 -9.73 -15.40 3.57
CA GLU A 118 -9.25 -15.52 4.94
C GLU A 118 -10.21 -16.34 5.81
N SER A 119 -11.52 -16.09 5.72
CA SER A 119 -12.51 -16.86 6.48
C SER A 119 -12.53 -18.35 6.06
N TYR A 120 -12.40 -18.67 4.78
CA TYR A 120 -12.23 -20.06 4.33
C TYR A 120 -10.95 -20.73 4.84
N ALA A 121 -9.85 -19.99 4.89
CA ALA A 121 -8.59 -20.51 5.45
C ALA A 121 -8.69 -20.72 6.97
N TYR A 122 -9.36 -19.81 7.69
CA TYR A 122 -9.52 -19.88 9.13
C TYR A 122 -10.45 -21.01 9.57
N LEU A 123 -11.59 -21.22 8.88
CA LEU A 123 -12.52 -22.33 9.18
C LEU A 123 -11.89 -23.72 9.05
N LYS A 124 -10.85 -23.86 8.19
CA LYS A 124 -10.09 -25.12 8.05
C LYS A 124 -8.96 -25.26 9.08
N ARG A 125 -8.63 -24.23 9.86
CA ARG A 125 -7.67 -24.29 10.96
C ARG A 125 -8.41 -24.58 12.26
N LYS A 126 -8.44 -25.85 12.66
CA LYS A 126 -8.76 -26.18 14.06
C LYS A 126 -7.52 -25.87 14.91
N PRO A 127 -7.61 -25.10 16.01
CA PRO A 127 -6.53 -25.07 16.98
C PRO A 127 -6.38 -26.50 17.52
N MET A 128 -5.23 -27.11 17.25
CA MET A 128 -4.95 -28.47 17.70
C MET A 128 -4.47 -28.38 19.14
N GLU A 129 -5.42 -28.38 20.08
CA GLU A 129 -5.12 -28.38 21.50
C GLU A 129 -5.00 -29.81 22.01
N PHE A 130 -3.83 -30.15 22.54
CA PHE A 130 -3.58 -31.43 23.20
C PHE A 130 -3.60 -31.28 24.72
N GLN A 131 -4.11 -32.30 25.41
CA GLN A 131 -4.06 -32.41 26.86
C GLN A 131 -2.83 -33.21 27.31
N VAL A 132 -2.47 -33.05 28.59
CA VAL A 132 -1.40 -33.86 29.20
C VAL A 132 -1.87 -35.31 29.27
N GLY A 133 -1.08 -36.22 28.70
CA GLY A 133 -1.44 -37.63 28.55
C GLY A 133 -1.83 -38.06 27.14
N ASP A 134 -2.18 -37.11 26.26
CA ASP A 134 -2.49 -37.40 24.86
C ASP A 134 -1.28 -37.95 24.12
N LYS A 135 -1.55 -38.81 23.13
CA LYS A 135 -0.53 -39.40 22.25
C LYS A 135 -0.55 -38.71 20.89
N VAL A 136 0.56 -38.07 20.53
CA VAL A 136 0.65 -37.24 19.30
C VAL A 136 1.73 -37.73 18.35
N MET A 137 1.46 -37.65 17.05
CA MET A 137 2.40 -38.00 15.99
C MET A 137 3.32 -36.82 15.67
N LEU A 138 4.63 -36.98 15.80
CA LEU A 138 5.59 -35.92 15.49
C LEU A 138 5.90 -35.89 13.99
N LYS A 139 5.61 -34.78 13.32
CA LYS A 139 6.02 -34.57 11.93
C LYS A 139 7.53 -34.39 11.87
N VAL A 140 8.21 -35.21 11.06
CA VAL A 140 9.67 -35.15 10.91
C VAL A 140 10.05 -34.50 9.59
N LEU A 141 11.13 -33.73 9.61
CA LEU A 141 11.79 -33.28 8.38
C LEU A 141 12.60 -34.45 7.80
N PRO A 142 12.71 -34.58 6.46
CA PRO A 142 13.27 -35.75 5.78
C PRO A 142 14.67 -36.17 6.26
N TRP A 143 15.50 -35.22 6.69
CA TRP A 143 16.89 -35.46 7.10
C TRP A 143 17.07 -35.61 8.62
N LYS A 144 16.24 -34.96 9.44
CA LYS A 144 16.37 -34.96 10.91
C LYS A 144 15.74 -36.18 11.58
N GLY A 145 14.66 -36.71 10.99
CA GLY A 145 13.96 -37.90 11.54
C GLY A 145 14.76 -39.19 11.37
N VAL A 146 15.53 -39.28 10.28
CA VAL A 146 16.38 -40.44 9.96
C VAL A 146 17.49 -40.64 10.98
N VAL A 147 18.08 -39.55 11.48
CA VAL A 147 19.21 -39.61 12.44
C VAL A 147 18.74 -39.93 13.86
N ARG A 148 17.60 -39.38 14.30
CA ARG A 148 17.09 -39.62 15.68
C ARG A 148 16.29 -40.90 15.83
N PHE A 149 15.53 -41.30 14.81
CA PHE A 149 14.59 -42.44 14.92
C PHE A 149 14.98 -43.64 14.04
N GLY A 150 16.17 -43.60 13.40
CA GLY A 150 16.82 -44.75 12.78
C GLY A 150 16.17 -45.34 11.52
N LYS A 151 15.03 -44.83 11.04
CA LYS A 151 14.36 -45.37 9.83
C LYS A 151 15.00 -44.79 8.56
N ARG A 152 15.66 -45.64 7.75
CA ARG A 152 16.23 -45.31 6.42
C ARG A 152 15.59 -46.14 5.32
N GLY A 153 15.08 -45.50 4.26
CA GLY A 153 14.58 -46.19 3.06
C GLY A 153 13.94 -45.24 2.02
N LYS A 154 13.53 -45.81 0.88
CA LYS A 154 12.87 -45.09 -0.24
C LYS A 154 11.54 -44.41 0.15
N LEU A 155 10.95 -44.82 1.29
CA LEU A 155 9.77 -44.25 1.92
C LEU A 155 10.09 -43.81 3.36
N ASN A 156 10.63 -42.60 3.53
CA ASN A 156 10.79 -42.03 4.87
C ASN A 156 9.41 -41.62 5.43
N PRO A 157 9.07 -42.01 6.66
CA PRO A 157 7.78 -41.66 7.24
C PRO A 157 7.70 -40.15 7.47
N ARG A 158 6.60 -39.52 7.03
CA ARG A 158 6.35 -38.08 7.25
C ARG A 158 6.07 -37.76 8.72
N TYR A 159 5.62 -38.75 9.49
CA TYR A 159 5.31 -38.65 10.91
C TYR A 159 5.87 -39.88 11.65
N VAL A 160 6.37 -39.69 12.87
CA VAL A 160 6.92 -40.76 13.72
C VAL A 160 6.25 -40.75 15.08
N GLY A 161 5.95 -41.97 15.57
CA GLY A 161 5.57 -42.32 16.94
C GLY A 161 4.36 -41.58 17.52
N PRO A 162 3.43 -42.26 18.20
CA PRO A 162 2.60 -41.57 19.17
C PRO A 162 3.45 -41.31 20.44
N PHE A 163 3.86 -40.06 20.64
CA PHE A 163 4.56 -39.64 21.87
C PHE A 163 3.58 -39.04 22.86
N LYS A 164 3.79 -39.33 24.15
CA LYS A 164 2.95 -38.80 25.21
C LYS A 164 3.27 -37.33 25.48
N VAL A 165 2.25 -36.49 25.57
CA VAL A 165 2.38 -35.11 26.02
C VAL A 165 2.58 -35.10 27.53
N LEU A 166 3.74 -34.64 27.99
CA LEU A 166 4.11 -34.56 29.41
C LEU A 166 3.62 -33.27 30.06
N LYS A 167 3.75 -32.13 29.36
CA LYS A 167 3.27 -30.82 29.83
C LYS A 167 3.07 -29.84 28.69
N LYS A 168 2.11 -28.91 28.85
CA LYS A 168 1.96 -27.73 27.99
C LYS A 168 2.90 -26.64 28.50
N VAL A 169 3.85 -26.19 27.67
CA VAL A 169 4.88 -25.19 28.03
C VAL A 169 4.50 -23.79 27.54
N GLY A 170 3.71 -23.71 26.46
CA GLY A 170 3.18 -22.46 25.93
C GLY A 170 1.90 -22.70 25.12
N ALA A 171 1.34 -21.64 24.52
CA ALA A 171 0.06 -21.71 23.79
C ALA A 171 0.03 -22.81 22.72
N ILE A 172 1.14 -23.04 22.01
CA ILE A 172 1.29 -24.03 20.92
C ILE A 172 2.47 -25.01 21.20
N VAL A 173 3.16 -24.86 22.33
CA VAL A 173 4.39 -25.61 22.65
C VAL A 173 4.13 -26.66 23.72
N TYR A 174 4.43 -27.92 23.39
CA TYR A 174 4.23 -29.08 24.26
C TYR A 174 5.54 -29.82 24.48
N LYS A 175 5.77 -30.31 25.71
CA LYS A 175 6.88 -31.23 26.02
C LYS A 175 6.41 -32.66 25.77
N LEU A 176 7.14 -33.38 24.92
CA LEU A 176 6.87 -34.77 24.58
C LEU A 176 7.87 -35.71 25.26
N GLU A 177 7.43 -36.93 25.53
CA GLU A 177 8.28 -38.05 25.92
C GLU A 177 8.89 -38.68 24.66
N LEU A 178 10.10 -38.25 24.30
CA LEU A 178 10.87 -38.82 23.17
C LEU A 178 11.90 -39.83 23.69
N PRO A 179 12.19 -40.92 22.95
CA PRO A 179 13.30 -41.84 23.23
C PRO A 179 14.67 -41.21 22.98
#